data_AF-A0AAW1JN62-F1
#
_entry.id   AF-A0AAW1JN62-F1
#
_cell.length_a   1.000
_cell.length_b   1.000
_cell.length_c   1.000
_cell.angle_alpha   90.00
_cell.angle_beta   90.00
_cell.angle_gamma   90.00
#
_symmetry.space_group_name_H-M   'P 1'
#
loop_
_entity.id
_entity.type
_entity.pdbx_description
1 polymer ?
#
loop_
_entity_poly.entity_id
_entity_poly.type
_entity_poly.pdbx_seq_one_letter_code
_entity_poly.pdbx_strand_id
1 'polypeptide(L)'
;MVHLTYAFSNYFPLLPPVANEPAVECLDISLPVDSHQFPELQHLLQKYSTIFLEPKSLSPLRGHFDHKIPLIPGAIPVSIRPYRYPLKQRDIIENLVSEMLISANYIEFYMP
;
A
#
# COMPACT_ATOMS: atom_id res chain seq x y z
N MET A 1 6.49 16.49 36.72
CA MET A 1 7.06 16.36 35.36
C MET A 1 7.88 15.06 35.24
N VAL A 2 7.27 13.91 35.54
CA VAL A 2 7.91 12.57 35.37
C VAL A 2 6.87 11.45 35.08
N HIS A 3 5.63 11.80 34.75
CA HIS A 3 4.53 10.81 34.62
C HIS A 3 4.11 10.50 33.19
N LEU A 4 4.69 11.15 32.17
CA LEU A 4 4.27 10.94 30.77
C LEU A 4 5.25 10.10 29.93
N THR A 5 6.41 9.74 30.47
CA THR A 5 7.33 8.78 29.83
C THR A 5 6.95 7.32 30.12
N TYR A 6 6.15 7.06 31.15
CA TYR A 6 5.74 5.72 31.55
C TYR A 6 4.73 5.06 30.58
N ALA A 7 4.05 5.83 29.74
CA ALA A 7 3.03 5.28 28.84
C ALA A 7 3.61 4.68 27.55
N PHE A 8 4.78 5.12 27.06
CA PHE A 8 5.36 4.58 25.82
C PHE A 8 6.04 3.22 25.99
N SER A 9 6.45 2.87 27.22
CA SER A 9 7.05 1.57 27.52
C SER A 9 6.01 0.46 27.74
N ASN A 10 4.72 0.79 27.86
CA ASN A 10 3.67 -0.15 28.29
C ASN A 10 2.60 -0.44 27.21
N TYR A 11 2.79 0.03 25.97
CA TYR A 11 1.89 -0.27 24.84
C TYR A 11 2.48 -1.21 23.79
N PHE A 12 3.68 -1.75 24.00
CA PHE A 12 4.12 -2.93 23.28
C PHE A 12 3.71 -4.14 24.12
N PRO A 13 2.51 -4.72 23.93
CA PRO A 13 2.21 -5.98 24.58
C PRO A 13 3.33 -6.93 24.18
N LEU A 14 3.97 -7.54 25.18
CA LEU A 14 4.82 -8.69 24.99
C LEU A 14 3.96 -9.72 24.27
N LEU A 15 4.04 -9.73 22.94
CA LEU A 15 3.60 -10.87 22.15
C LEU A 15 4.22 -12.07 22.85
N PRO A 16 3.42 -13.07 23.26
CA PRO A 16 4.01 -14.29 23.78
C PRO A 16 5.09 -14.74 22.79
N PRO A 17 6.25 -15.25 23.26
CA PRO A 17 7.13 -15.92 22.33
C PRO A 17 6.25 -16.91 21.58
N VAL A 18 6.22 -16.77 20.26
CA VAL A 18 5.45 -17.63 19.38
C VAL A 18 6.02 -19.04 19.57
N ALA A 19 5.53 -19.71 20.61
CA ALA A 19 5.87 -21.06 20.96
C ALA A 19 5.03 -21.90 20.00
N ASN A 20 5.66 -22.21 18.88
CA ASN A 20 5.13 -23.13 17.88
C ASN A 20 3.86 -22.58 17.23
N GLU A 21 4.01 -21.56 16.37
CA GLU A 21 3.27 -21.69 15.11
C GLU A 21 3.78 -23.02 14.52
N PRO A 22 2.93 -24.03 14.24
CA PRO A 22 3.36 -25.00 13.25
C PRO A 22 3.79 -24.14 12.08
N ALA A 23 4.97 -24.39 11.51
CA ALA A 23 5.25 -23.84 10.20
C ALA A 23 3.95 -24.03 9.43
N VAL A 24 3.31 -22.93 9.02
CA VAL A 24 2.41 -23.01 7.89
C VAL A 24 3.41 -23.32 6.79
N GLU A 25 3.76 -24.60 6.72
CA GLU A 25 4.31 -25.23 5.56
C GLU A 25 3.20 -24.95 4.59
N CYS A 26 3.41 -23.87 3.81
CA CYS A 26 2.76 -23.71 2.55
C CYS A 26 2.91 -25.09 1.95
N LEU A 27 1.83 -25.88 1.93
CA LEU A 27 1.79 -27.05 1.08
C LEU A 27 2.09 -26.45 -0.27
N ASP A 28 3.32 -26.57 -0.72
CA ASP A 28 3.73 -26.10 -2.02
C ASP A 28 2.77 -26.82 -2.95
N ILE A 29 1.78 -26.10 -3.47
CA ILE A 29 0.90 -26.58 -4.53
C ILE A 29 1.78 -26.57 -5.79
N SER A 30 2.82 -27.39 -5.76
CA SER A 30 3.60 -27.85 -6.89
C SER A 30 3.06 -29.23 -7.28
N LEU A 31 1.72 -29.36 -7.29
CA LEU A 31 1.13 -30.33 -8.19
C LEU A 31 1.54 -29.88 -9.60
N PRO A 32 2.02 -30.77 -10.47
CA PRO A 32 2.17 -30.46 -11.87
C PRO A 32 0.76 -30.23 -12.42
N VAL A 33 0.31 -28.98 -12.34
CA VAL A 33 -0.90 -28.54 -13.04
C VAL A 33 -0.47 -28.49 -14.49
N ASP A 34 -0.64 -29.61 -15.18
CA ASP A 34 -0.48 -29.66 -16.63
C ASP A 34 -1.44 -28.61 -17.19
N SER A 35 -0.89 -27.53 -17.73
CA SER A 35 -1.65 -26.43 -18.35
C SER A 35 -2.56 -26.91 -19.49
N HIS A 36 -2.34 -28.13 -19.98
CA HIS A 36 -3.17 -28.83 -20.96
C HIS A 36 -4.43 -29.48 -20.38
N GLN A 37 -4.54 -29.64 -19.06
CA GLN A 37 -5.66 -30.33 -18.42
C GLN A 37 -6.94 -29.47 -18.40
N PHE A 38 -6.82 -28.15 -18.57
CA PHE A 38 -7.94 -27.21 -18.54
C PHE A 38 -7.83 -26.16 -19.67
N PRO A 39 -8.18 -26.53 -20.92
CA PRO A 39 -8.05 -25.62 -22.07
C PRO A 39 -8.88 -24.34 -21.92
N GLU A 40 -10.05 -24.41 -21.28
CA GLU A 40 -10.89 -23.24 -21.01
C GLU A 40 -10.24 -22.25 -20.04
N LEU A 41 -9.54 -22.76 -19.02
CA LEU A 41 -8.80 -21.94 -18.06
C LEU A 41 -7.64 -21.24 -18.75
N GLN A 42 -6.89 -21.96 -19.58
CA GLN A 42 -5.79 -21.39 -20.36
C GLN A 42 -6.28 -20.25 -21.28
N HIS A 43 -7.41 -20.46 -21.94
CA HIS A 43 -8.04 -19.43 -22.77
C HIS A 43 -8.49 -18.22 -21.94
N LEU A 44 -9.03 -18.43 -20.74
CA LEU A 44 -9.44 -17.35 -19.83
C LEU A 44 -8.24 -16.52 -19.35
N LEU A 45 -7.15 -17.18 -18.93
CA LEU A 45 -5.92 -16.51 -18.51
C LEU A 45 -5.29 -15.71 -19.64
N GLN A 46 -5.29 -16.25 -20.87
CA GLN A 46 -4.82 -15.51 -22.04
C GLN A 46 -5.70 -14.29 -22.32
N LYS A 47 -7.04 -14.47 -22.32
CA LYS A 47 -8.02 -13.41 -22.56
C LYS A 47 -7.89 -12.24 -21.57
N TYR A 48 -7.64 -12.54 -20.30
CA TYR A 48 -7.52 -11.54 -19.22
C TYR A 48 -6.09 -11.35 -18.72
N SER A 49 -5.10 -11.70 -19.54
CA SER A 49 -3.67 -11.56 -19.21
C SER A 49 -3.30 -10.14 -18.75
N THR A 50 -4.00 -9.14 -19.29
CA THR A 50 -3.81 -7.72 -18.94
C THR A 50 -4.19 -7.37 -17.51
N ILE A 51 -5.08 -8.13 -16.85
CA ILE A 51 -5.48 -7.90 -15.45
C ILE A 51 -4.32 -8.20 -14.49
N PHE A 52 -3.43 -9.11 -14.87
CA PHE A 52 -2.29 -9.53 -14.06
C PHE A 52 -1.03 -8.71 -14.33
N LEU A 53 -1.06 -7.80 -15.29
CA LEU A 53 0.05 -6.87 -15.53
C LEU A 53 0.08 -5.83 -14.42
N GLU A 54 1.29 -5.42 -14.04
CA GLU A 54 1.46 -4.31 -13.10
C GLU A 54 0.80 -3.04 -13.65
N PRO A 55 -0.16 -2.43 -12.92
CA PRO A 55 -0.88 -1.26 -13.39
C PRO A 55 0.07 -0.06 -13.45
N LYS A 56 0.23 0.51 -14.63
CA LYS A 56 1.13 1.65 -14.87
C LYS A 56 0.45 3.02 -14.72
N SER A 57 -0.86 3.03 -14.52
CA SER A 57 -1.65 4.24 -14.46
C SER A 57 -2.75 4.11 -13.42
N LEU A 58 -3.22 5.25 -12.93
CA LEU A 58 -4.41 5.29 -12.08
C LEU A 58 -5.61 4.66 -12.79
N SER A 59 -6.48 4.03 -12.00
CA SER A 59 -7.77 3.58 -12.49
C SER A 59 -8.55 4.76 -13.07
N PRO A 60 -9.36 4.54 -14.11
CA PRO A 60 -10.17 5.61 -14.70
C PRO A 60 -11.11 6.22 -13.65
N LEU A 61 -11.31 7.54 -13.76
CA LEU A 61 -12.24 8.29 -12.91
C LEU A 61 -13.64 7.70 -13.03
N ARG A 62 -14.32 7.53 -11.89
CA ARG A 62 -15.65 6.90 -11.83
C ARG A 62 -16.78 7.93 -11.66
N GLY A 63 -16.52 9.22 -11.92
CA GLY A 63 -17.52 10.27 -12.07
C GLY A 63 -18.50 10.35 -10.91
N HIS A 64 -19.71 9.82 -11.10
CA HIS A 64 -20.75 9.79 -10.05
C HIS A 64 -20.37 8.98 -8.81
N PHE A 65 -19.40 8.08 -8.90
CA PHE A 65 -18.90 7.27 -7.77
C PHE A 65 -17.70 7.89 -7.06
N ASP A 66 -17.25 9.08 -7.46
CA ASP A 66 -16.15 9.75 -6.79
C ASP A 66 -16.61 10.18 -5.40
N HIS A 67 -15.98 9.58 -4.38
CA HIS A 67 -16.30 9.84 -2.99
C HIS A 67 -15.96 11.30 -2.64
N LYS A 68 -16.94 12.00 -2.07
CA LYS A 68 -16.76 13.36 -1.54
C LYS A 68 -16.59 13.30 -0.04
N ILE A 69 -15.72 14.17 0.50
CA ILE A 69 -15.58 14.39 1.94
C ILE A 69 -16.41 15.64 2.28
N PRO A 70 -17.68 15.50 2.72
CA PRO A 70 -18.50 16.66 3.08
C PRO A 70 -17.95 17.33 4.34
N LEU A 71 -17.79 18.64 4.30
CA LEU A 71 -17.42 19.44 5.46
C LEU A 71 -18.67 19.91 6.20
N ILE A 72 -18.57 20.05 7.52
CA ILE A 72 -19.61 20.72 8.32
C ILE A 72 -19.68 22.21 7.94
N PRO A 73 -20.88 22.83 7.93
CA PRO A 73 -21.02 24.25 7.65
C PRO A 73 -20.18 25.10 8.61
N GLY A 74 -19.37 26.02 8.06
CA GLY A 74 -18.48 26.87 8.86
C GLY A 74 -17.16 26.22 9.28
N ALA A 75 -16.80 25.05 8.74
CA ALA A 75 -15.49 24.44 8.98
C ALA A 75 -14.33 25.38 8.58
N ILE A 76 -13.38 25.57 9.49
CA ILE A 76 -12.18 26.37 9.26
C ILE A 76 -11.05 25.42 8.83
N PRO A 77 -10.34 25.70 7.72
CA PRO A 77 -9.22 24.87 7.29
C PRO A 77 -8.10 24.90 8.34
N VAL A 78 -7.55 23.73 8.65
CA VAL A 78 -6.44 23.61 9.59
C VAL A 78 -5.13 23.52 8.81
N SER A 79 -4.19 24.40 9.11
CA SER A 79 -2.82 24.36 8.58
C SER A 79 -1.85 24.16 9.74
N ILE A 80 -1.21 22.99 9.79
CA ILE A 80 -0.23 22.63 10.81
C ILE A 80 1.16 22.66 10.19
N ARG A 81 2.15 23.16 10.94
CA ARG A 81 3.54 23.15 10.49
C ARG A 81 4.01 21.70 10.30
N PRO A 82 4.67 21.36 9.17
CA PRO A 82 5.25 20.04 8.97
C PRO A 82 6.23 19.66 10.08
N TYR A 83 6.19 18.40 10.51
CA TYR A 83 7.13 17.87 11.49
C TYR A 83 8.53 17.72 10.90
N ARG A 84 9.55 17.81 11.77
CA ARG A 84 10.95 17.56 11.39
C ARG A 84 11.24 16.06 11.48
N TYR A 85 11.53 15.45 10.34
CA TYR A 85 11.97 14.06 10.28
C TYR A 85 13.50 13.96 10.34
N PRO A 86 14.06 12.91 10.98
CA PRO A 86 15.45 12.53 10.83
C PRO A 86 15.80 12.31 9.35
N LEU A 87 17.05 12.61 8.96
CA LEU A 87 17.49 12.57 7.55
C LEU A 87 17.11 11.26 6.83
N LYS A 88 17.43 10.11 7.42
CA LYS A 88 17.09 8.80 6.86
C LYS A 88 15.60 8.62 6.57
N GLN A 89 14.72 9.13 7.43
CA GLN A 89 13.28 9.02 7.23
C GLN A 89 12.80 9.97 6.14
N ARG A 90 13.33 11.18 6.11
CA ARG A 90 13.03 12.16 5.05
C ARG A 90 13.42 11.59 3.69
N ASP A 91 14.60 11.03 3.55
CA ASP A 91 15.09 10.48 2.27
C ASP A 91 14.20 9.30 1.80
N ILE A 92 13.74 8.45 2.73
CA ILE A 92 12.77 7.37 2.41
C ILE A 92 11.42 7.94 1.96
N ILE A 93 10.90 8.95 2.67
CA ILE A 93 9.63 9.59 2.33
C ILE A 93 9.73 10.25 0.95
N GLU A 94 10.82 10.95 0.66
CA GLU A 94 11.08 11.60 -0.62
C GLU A 94 11.06 10.57 -1.76
N ASN A 95 11.78 9.45 -1.61
CA ASN A 95 11.78 8.38 -2.61
C ASN A 95 10.39 7.76 -2.84
N LEU A 96 9.67 7.45 -1.75
CA LEU A 96 8.32 6.88 -1.84
C LEU A 96 7.35 7.85 -2.51
N VAL A 97 7.45 9.15 -2.21
CA VAL A 97 6.63 10.18 -2.87
C VAL A 97 6.96 10.26 -4.35
N SER A 98 8.23 10.22 -4.74
CA SER A 98 8.64 10.18 -6.15
C SER A 98 8.04 8.96 -6.86
N GLU A 99 8.12 7.77 -6.28
CA GLU A 99 7.53 6.54 -6.83
C GLU A 99 6.00 6.64 -6.97
N MET A 100 5.32 7.17 -5.95
CA MET A 100 3.87 7.39 -5.97
C MET A 100 3.47 8.41 -7.05
N LEU A 101 4.26 9.46 -7.28
CA LEU A 101 3.97 10.45 -8.31
C LEU A 101 4.21 9.91 -9.72
N ILE A 102 5.32 9.18 -9.92
CA ILE A 102 5.63 8.52 -11.21
C ILE A 102 4.51 7.54 -11.57
N SER A 103 4.07 6.72 -10.62
CA SER A 103 2.96 5.77 -10.83
C SER A 103 1.60 6.47 -11.01
N ALA A 104 1.41 7.65 -10.39
CA ALA A 104 0.18 8.41 -10.53
C ALA A 104 0.01 9.10 -11.89
N ASN A 105 1.11 9.45 -12.59
CA ASN A 105 1.24 9.84 -14.01
C ASN A 105 2.63 10.52 -14.21
N TYR A 106 3.39 10.21 -15.26
CA TYR A 106 4.66 10.86 -15.69
C TYR A 106 4.67 12.41 -15.56
N ILE A 107 4.96 12.95 -14.38
CA ILE A 107 5.09 14.39 -14.14
C ILE A 107 6.46 14.64 -13.52
N GLU A 108 7.52 14.43 -14.31
CA GLU A 108 8.86 14.96 -13.99
C GLU A 108 9.75 15.16 -15.22
N PHE A 109 9.17 15.40 -16.41
CA PHE A 109 9.92 16.10 -17.46
C PHE A 109 10.13 17.60 -17.15
N TYR A 110 9.82 18.05 -15.92
CA TYR A 110 9.96 19.44 -15.52
C TYR A 110 10.18 19.61 -14.01
N MET A 111 11.42 19.44 -13.55
CA MET A 111 12.09 20.49 -12.77
C MET A 111 13.63 20.28 -12.78
N PRO A 112 14.42 21.18 -13.39
CA PRO A 112 15.89 21.18 -13.33
C PRO A 112 16.45 21.62 -11.97
#